data_AF-A0A4Q3GRB0-F1
#
_entry.id   AF-A0A4Q3GRB0-F1
#
_cell.length_a   1.000
_cell.length_b   1.000
_cell.length_c   1.000
_cell.angle_alpha   90.00
_cell.angle_beta   90.00
_cell.angle_gamma   90.00
#
_symmetry.space_group_name_H-M   'P 1'
#
loop_
_entity.id
_entity.type
_entity.pdbx_description
1 polymer ?
#
loop_
_entity_poly.entity_id
_entity_poly.type
_entity_poly.pdbx_seq_one_letter_code
_entity_poly.pdbx_strand_id
1 'polypeptide(L)'
;MRHRFQRASLAPDGFAVDSIKTVGEIVHILLRSRCPMGACPDCGRQSRRVQSRYLRRPADLPLGGRRVELTIVARRFWCDAVLCGRRIFCEQFDSAVLARYGRRTQRLETIVHHLGLALGGRPASAFANRLMMPVSNDTLLRVVRRRVVEQNDELSVIGIDDFAFRRGQTYGTIVCDLERRRPVTLLPDRALDTSRAWLAAHPSISTVARDRGGGYGEAIAKALPHADQVADRWHLMENSSRAFLDAVGKSMRQIRQAVGSNVVDPKLLTYAERLQYEGYLRRQETNDAIRELSKKGTSIRQIVRQTGHSRKLVRDVLRGQRFDMFRTRPSSLDSWLPWLNGRWEEGARNALALWREMRMKGFTGQSGVVSQWAQRRRLAEKANQSGLARTPSARVIARLMTTARDNLARTEAILVAAIEVNVPELVVARTAIGDFQSMIRAKTATKLTGWLVAAKTTLVGSFASGVERDIAAVRNAILSPWSNGQTEGQITRLKLIKRQMYGRAKLDLLQA
;
A
#
# COMPACT_ATOMS: atom_id res chain seq x y z
N MET A 1 34.16 44.46 9.45
CA MET A 1 32.95 44.63 10.29
C MET A 1 32.85 43.48 11.28
N ARG A 2 33.11 43.73 12.57
CA ARG A 2 32.89 42.75 13.65
C ARG A 2 31.40 42.73 13.98
N HIS A 3 30.63 41.83 13.37
CA HIS A 3 29.29 41.53 13.88
C HIS A 3 29.44 40.91 15.27
N ARG A 4 29.37 41.74 16.31
CA ARG A 4 29.17 41.27 17.68
C ARG A 4 27.80 40.62 17.73
N PHE A 5 27.75 39.29 17.60
CA PHE A 5 26.58 38.53 18.01
C PHE A 5 26.20 38.98 19.42
N GLN A 6 24.98 39.45 19.62
CA GLN A 6 24.48 39.77 20.95
C GLN A 6 24.58 38.50 21.79
N ARG A 7 25.39 38.51 22.86
CA ARG A 7 25.63 37.35 23.73
C ARG A 7 24.32 36.74 24.28
N ALA A 8 23.26 37.53 24.35
CA ALA A 8 21.92 37.11 24.76
C ALA A 8 21.28 36.09 23.79
N SER A 9 21.59 36.09 22.49
CA SER A 9 21.00 35.15 21.52
C SER A 9 21.61 33.74 21.59
N LEU A 10 22.70 33.57 22.33
CA LEU A 10 23.41 32.30 22.47
C LEU A 10 22.86 31.44 23.60
N ALA A 11 22.38 32.06 24.69
CA ALA A 11 21.83 31.36 25.83
C ALA A 11 20.38 30.91 25.57
N PRO A 12 19.98 29.72 26.03
CA PRO A 12 18.56 29.38 26.13
C PRO A 12 17.83 30.35 27.07
N ASP A 13 16.51 30.46 26.90
CA ASP A 13 15.69 31.37 27.70
C ASP A 13 15.82 31.12 29.21
N GLY A 14 15.80 32.21 29.99
CA GLY A 14 16.00 32.14 31.44
C GLY A 14 17.47 32.06 31.90
N PHE A 15 18.44 31.96 30.99
CA PHE A 15 19.87 31.95 31.33
C PHE A 15 20.61 33.23 30.92
N ALA A 16 21.62 33.59 31.71
CA ALA A 16 22.61 34.61 31.39
C ALA A 16 23.95 33.94 31.07
N VAL A 17 24.67 34.49 30.09
CA VAL A 17 26.01 34.03 29.72
C VAL A 17 27.04 34.70 30.62
N ASP A 18 27.79 33.91 31.36
CA ASP A 18 28.90 34.40 32.20
C ASP A 18 30.21 34.41 31.42
N SER A 19 30.50 33.34 30.67
CA SER A 19 31.69 33.28 29.82
C SER A 19 31.53 32.33 28.64
N ILE A 20 32.34 32.51 27.60
CA ILE A 20 32.39 31.66 26.42
C ILE A 20 33.87 31.32 26.18
N LYS A 21 34.16 30.03 25.99
CA LYS A 21 35.50 29.54 25.65
C LYS A 21 35.40 28.57 24.49
N THR A 22 36.33 28.67 23.56
CA THR A 22 36.43 27.72 22.44
C THR A 22 37.65 26.85 22.67
N VAL A 23 37.45 25.53 22.77
CA VAL A 23 38.50 24.54 22.98
C VAL A 23 38.39 23.51 21.86
N GLY A 24 39.38 23.51 20.95
CA GLY A 24 39.31 22.70 19.72
C GLY A 24 38.04 22.97 18.92
N GLU A 25 37.27 21.91 18.66
CA GLU A 25 36.01 21.95 17.90
C GLU A 25 34.76 22.16 18.77
N ILE A 26 34.93 22.47 20.06
CA ILE A 26 33.84 22.64 21.01
C ILE A 26 33.82 24.08 21.54
N VAL A 27 32.64 24.68 21.54
CA VAL A 27 32.34 25.95 22.21
C VAL A 27 31.70 25.63 23.56
N HIS A 28 32.38 25.97 24.63
CA HIS A 28 31.88 25.87 26.00
C HIS A 28 31.26 27.20 26.41
N ILE A 29 30.00 27.17 26.85
CA ILE A 29 29.28 28.37 27.31
C ILE A 29 28.93 28.18 28.78
N LEU A 30 29.49 29.02 29.65
CA LEU A 30 29.15 29.05 31.06
C LEU A 30 27.89 29.90 31.26
N LEU A 31 26.88 29.30 31.86
CA LEU A 31 25.56 29.88 32.07
C LEU A 31 25.20 29.89 33.55
N ARG A 32 24.45 30.92 33.94
CA ARG A 32 23.73 30.99 35.22
C ARG A 32 22.26 31.33 35.00
N SER A 33 21.43 30.89 35.93
CA SER A 33 20.01 31.26 35.96
C SER A 33 19.84 32.77 36.16
N ARG A 34 18.93 33.40 35.39
CA ARG A 34 18.53 34.80 35.60
C ARG A 34 17.60 34.95 36.80
N CYS A 35 16.83 33.91 37.11
CA CYS A 35 15.93 33.95 38.26
C CYS A 35 16.75 33.83 39.55
N PRO A 36 16.66 34.76 40.51
CA PRO A 36 17.40 34.64 41.76
C PRO A 36 16.78 33.60 42.72
N MET A 37 15.56 33.14 42.46
CA MET A 37 14.76 32.27 43.33
C MET A 37 14.56 30.88 42.72
N GLY A 38 14.26 29.89 43.57
CA GLY A 38 13.75 28.58 43.14
C GLY A 38 12.49 28.20 43.91
N ALA A 39 11.59 27.48 43.26
CA ALA A 39 10.37 26.95 43.87
C ALA A 39 10.58 25.53 44.41
N CYS A 40 10.17 25.27 45.65
CA CYS A 40 10.17 23.91 46.20
C CYS A 40 9.19 23.02 45.40
N PRO A 41 9.59 21.83 44.92
CA PRO A 41 8.71 20.97 44.14
C PRO A 41 7.53 20.39 44.93
N ASP A 42 7.63 20.33 46.26
CA ASP A 42 6.62 19.68 47.10
C ASP A 42 5.59 20.67 47.64
N CYS A 43 6.02 21.87 48.05
CA CYS A 43 5.14 22.88 48.65
C CYS A 43 5.01 24.17 47.83
N GLY A 44 5.69 24.30 46.70
CA GLY A 44 5.68 25.50 45.85
C GLY A 44 6.39 26.73 46.42
N ARG A 45 6.83 26.71 47.70
CA ARG A 45 7.46 27.85 48.37
C ARG A 45 8.70 28.32 47.62
N GLN A 46 8.75 29.61 47.32
CA GLN A 46 9.91 30.26 46.71
C GLN A 46 11.01 30.47 47.74
N SER A 47 12.26 30.18 47.37
CA SER A 47 13.44 30.38 48.22
C SER A 47 14.57 31.06 47.47
N ARG A 48 15.31 31.91 48.18
CA ARG A 48 16.57 32.54 47.75
C ARG A 48 17.80 31.94 48.45
N ARG A 49 17.59 31.13 49.50
CA ARG A 49 18.66 30.59 50.35
C ARG A 49 19.35 29.44 49.64
N VAL A 50 20.50 29.72 49.03
CA VAL A 50 21.32 28.72 48.33
C VAL A 50 22.08 27.89 49.36
N GLN A 51 21.88 26.57 49.32
CA GLN A 51 22.62 25.59 50.11
C GLN A 51 23.93 25.21 49.45
N SER A 52 23.89 24.87 48.16
CA SER A 52 25.09 24.52 47.38
C SER A 52 24.87 24.81 45.89
N ARG A 53 25.94 24.71 45.12
CA ARG A 53 25.91 24.78 43.65
C ARG A 53 26.43 23.47 43.06
N TYR A 54 25.97 23.12 41.88
CA TYR A 54 26.46 21.98 41.10
C TYR A 54 26.39 22.30 39.61
N LEU A 55 27.17 21.59 38.80
CA LEU A 55 27.24 21.83 37.36
C LEU A 55 26.32 20.87 36.62
N ARG A 56 25.57 21.40 35.65
CA ARG A 56 24.89 20.60 34.62
C ARG A 56 25.53 20.88 33.27
N ARG A 57 25.73 19.82 32.47
CA ARG A 57 26.34 19.94 31.14
C ARG A 57 25.43 19.44 30.01
N PRO A 58 24.37 20.17 29.65
CA PRO A 58 23.56 19.80 28.49
C PRO A 58 24.23 20.23 27.18
N ALA A 59 24.10 19.40 26.16
CA ALA A 59 24.42 19.78 24.79
C ALA A 59 23.36 20.73 24.22
N ASP A 60 23.76 21.53 23.25
CA ASP A 60 22.90 22.55 22.64
C ASP A 60 23.17 22.71 21.14
N LEU A 61 22.43 23.61 20.49
CA LEU A 61 22.58 23.89 19.06
C LEU A 61 24.01 24.32 18.71
N PRO A 62 24.54 23.87 17.57
CA PRO A 62 25.90 24.18 17.15
C PRO A 62 26.07 25.67 16.86
N LEU A 63 27.28 26.18 17.06
CA LEU A 63 27.62 27.58 16.84
C LEU A 63 28.82 27.70 15.91
N GLY A 64 28.64 28.36 14.76
CA GLY A 64 29.73 28.59 13.80
C GLY A 64 30.38 27.30 13.29
N GLY A 65 29.57 26.24 13.07
CA GLY A 65 30.06 24.93 12.64
C GLY A 65 30.79 24.13 13.73
N ARG A 66 30.66 24.51 15.01
CA ARG A 66 31.27 23.83 16.15
C ARG A 66 30.20 23.27 17.09
N ARG A 67 30.56 22.21 17.82
CA ARG A 67 29.70 21.62 18.85
C ARG A 67 29.57 22.59 20.02
N VAL A 68 28.40 22.67 20.65
CA VAL A 68 28.17 23.51 21.83
C VAL A 68 27.88 22.63 23.04
N GLU A 69 28.64 22.85 24.10
CA GLU A 69 28.37 22.28 25.43
C GLU A 69 28.12 23.42 26.42
N LEU A 70 26.92 23.44 27.00
CA LEU A 70 26.59 24.40 28.05
C LEU A 70 27.13 23.87 29.37
N THR A 71 27.67 24.76 30.21
CA THR A 71 27.92 24.48 31.62
C THR A 71 27.02 25.39 32.44
N ILE A 72 25.99 24.83 33.05
CA ILE A 72 25.03 25.58 33.86
C ILE A 72 25.40 25.43 35.32
N VAL A 73 25.60 26.56 36.01
CA VAL A 73 25.76 26.60 37.46
C VAL A 73 24.38 26.55 38.11
N ALA A 74 23.90 25.34 38.38
CA ALA A 74 22.61 25.10 39.02
C ALA A 74 22.74 25.15 40.54
N ARG A 75 21.67 25.54 41.23
CA ARG A 75 21.67 25.69 42.70
C ARG A 75 20.85 24.59 43.38
N ARG A 76 21.19 24.33 44.65
CA ARG A 76 20.31 23.70 45.63
C ARG A 76 19.86 24.75 46.61
N PHE A 77 18.57 24.78 46.94
CA PHE A 77 17.97 25.75 47.85
C PHE A 77 17.49 25.07 49.12
N TRP A 78 17.51 25.81 50.22
CA TRP A 78 16.77 25.46 51.43
C TRP A 78 15.28 25.78 51.27
N CYS A 79 14.41 24.87 51.69
CA CYS A 79 12.99 25.17 51.85
C CYS A 79 12.74 25.67 53.27
N ASP A 80 12.22 26.88 53.39
CA ASP A 80 11.93 27.51 54.69
C ASP A 80 10.49 27.24 55.16
N ALA A 81 9.72 26.44 54.41
CA ALA A 81 8.34 26.12 54.79
C ALA A 81 8.34 25.13 55.96
N VAL A 82 7.79 25.57 57.11
CA VAL A 82 7.76 24.83 58.38
C VAL A 82 7.09 23.45 58.24
N LEU A 83 6.01 23.38 57.46
CA LEU A 83 5.24 22.14 57.24
C LEU A 83 5.74 21.31 56.05
N CYS A 84 6.82 21.71 55.38
CA CYS A 84 7.36 20.96 54.24
C CYS A 84 8.42 19.97 54.71
N GLY A 85 8.19 18.67 54.51
CA GLY A 85 9.19 17.63 54.80
C GLY A 85 10.47 17.73 53.96
N ARG A 86 10.45 18.47 52.84
CA ARG A 86 11.62 18.66 51.98
C ARG A 86 12.43 19.87 52.42
N ARG A 87 13.55 19.62 53.09
CA ARG A 87 14.51 20.65 53.55
C ARG A 87 15.37 21.25 52.45
N ILE A 88 15.81 20.45 51.48
CA ILE A 88 16.66 20.90 50.35
C ILE A 88 16.02 20.49 49.03
N PHE A 89 16.02 21.38 48.04
CA PHE A 89 15.57 21.05 46.69
C PHE A 89 16.51 21.59 45.61
N CYS A 90 16.58 20.87 44.49
CA CYS A 90 17.35 21.29 43.32
C CYS A 90 16.57 22.31 42.51
N GLU A 91 17.25 23.37 42.07
CA GLU A 91 16.74 24.33 41.10
C GLU A 91 16.18 23.61 39.87
N GLN A 92 14.93 23.91 39.55
CA GLN A 92 14.26 23.46 38.34
C GLN A 92 14.24 24.60 37.32
N PHE A 93 14.46 24.27 36.06
CA PHE A 93 14.32 25.20 34.96
C PHE A 93 13.01 24.90 34.22
N ASP A 94 12.55 25.86 33.41
CA ASP A 94 11.40 25.63 32.55
C ASP A 94 11.64 24.37 31.69
N SER A 95 10.70 23.44 31.75
CA SER A 95 10.74 22.20 30.98
C SER A 95 10.76 22.43 29.47
N ALA A 96 10.26 23.58 29.00
CA ALA A 96 10.32 24.03 27.62
C ALA A 96 11.72 24.52 27.20
N VAL A 97 12.64 24.70 28.16
CA VAL A 97 14.03 25.07 27.92
C VAL A 97 14.97 23.91 28.25
N LEU A 98 14.89 23.37 29.47
CA LEU A 98 15.74 22.29 29.96
C LEU A 98 15.04 21.46 31.05
N ALA A 99 14.59 20.26 30.68
CA ALA A 99 13.96 19.33 31.60
C ALA A 99 14.86 18.93 32.81
N ARG A 100 14.23 18.50 33.91
CA ARG A 100 14.85 18.14 35.22
C ARG A 100 16.07 17.21 35.13
N TYR A 101 16.10 16.30 34.17
CA TYR A 101 17.25 15.41 33.88
C TYR A 101 17.71 15.49 32.42
N GLY A 102 17.31 16.55 31.72
CA GLY A 102 17.69 16.81 30.33
C GLY A 102 19.21 16.92 30.18
N ARG A 103 19.77 16.14 29.26
CA ARG A 103 21.16 16.25 28.79
C ARG A 103 21.28 17.06 27.50
N ARG A 104 20.16 17.60 27.02
CA ARG A 104 20.04 18.46 25.85
C ARG A 104 19.01 19.54 26.16
N THR A 105 19.20 20.72 25.61
CA THR A 105 18.17 21.77 25.59
C THR A 105 16.97 21.30 24.77
N GLN A 106 15.77 21.83 25.05
CA GLN A 106 14.58 21.46 24.28
C GLN A 106 14.66 21.89 22.82
N ARG A 107 15.30 23.04 22.53
CA ARG A 107 15.54 23.46 21.15
C ARG A 107 16.36 22.43 20.37
N LEU A 108 17.40 21.85 20.99
CA LEU A 108 18.13 20.73 20.40
C LEU A 108 17.28 19.45 20.33
N GLU A 109 16.54 19.12 21.39
CA GLU A 109 15.66 17.94 21.44
C GLU A 109 14.63 17.94 20.30
N THR A 110 14.10 19.12 19.95
CA THR A 110 13.16 19.29 18.83
C THR A 110 13.82 19.02 17.48
N ILE A 111 15.04 19.49 17.24
CA ILE A 111 15.77 19.14 16.00
C ILE A 111 16.04 17.64 15.95
N VAL A 112 16.48 17.05 17.06
CA VAL A 112 16.72 15.59 17.16
C VAL A 112 15.45 14.81 16.83
N HIS A 113 14.29 15.24 17.34
CA HIS A 113 13.00 14.63 17.01
C HIS A 113 12.72 14.66 15.50
N HIS A 114 12.85 15.82 14.85
CA HIS A 114 12.60 15.95 13.41
C HIS A 114 13.60 15.16 12.56
N LEU A 115 14.86 15.09 12.96
CA LEU A 115 15.86 14.23 12.32
C LEU A 115 15.46 12.75 12.41
N GLY A 116 14.99 12.32 13.58
CA GLY A 116 14.50 10.97 13.80
C GLY A 116 13.29 10.62 12.92
N LEU A 117 12.32 11.54 12.82
CA LEU A 117 11.14 11.37 11.97
C LEU A 117 11.49 11.31 10.48
N ALA A 118 12.40 12.17 10.01
CA ALA A 118 12.71 12.27 8.59
C ALA A 118 13.65 11.15 8.08
N LEU A 119 14.62 10.75 8.90
CA LEU A 119 15.74 9.89 8.48
C LEU A 119 15.84 8.56 9.24
N GLY A 120 15.02 8.34 10.28
CA GLY A 120 15.06 7.15 11.12
C GLY A 120 16.24 7.13 12.09
N GLY A 121 16.76 5.95 12.43
CA GLY A 121 17.81 5.82 13.47
C GLY A 121 19.23 6.10 12.98
N ARG A 122 19.80 5.17 12.18
CA ARG A 122 21.21 5.24 11.76
C ARG A 122 21.51 6.40 10.79
N PRO A 123 20.71 6.65 9.73
CA PRO A 123 20.97 7.77 8.83
C PRO A 123 20.88 9.12 9.56
N ALA A 124 19.87 9.30 10.43
CA ALA A 124 19.76 10.51 11.24
C ALA A 124 20.95 10.69 12.18
N SER A 125 21.45 9.63 12.83
CA SER A 125 22.63 9.71 13.70
C SER A 125 23.89 10.14 12.95
N ALA A 126 24.14 9.55 11.78
CA ALA A 126 25.26 9.91 10.91
C ALA A 126 25.14 11.38 10.44
N PHE A 127 23.94 11.83 10.09
CA PHE A 127 23.70 13.20 9.66
C PHE A 127 23.81 14.20 10.82
N ALA A 128 23.27 13.88 11.99
CA ALA A 128 23.38 14.70 13.20
C ALA A 128 24.83 14.91 13.63
N ASN A 129 25.68 13.88 13.49
CA ASN A 129 27.13 14.01 13.71
C ASN A 129 27.78 15.04 12.76
N ARG A 130 27.40 15.06 11.48
CA ARG A 130 27.88 16.05 10.50
C ARG A 130 27.37 17.46 10.78
N LEU A 131 26.19 17.58 11.40
CA LEU A 131 25.63 18.84 11.87
C LEU A 131 26.13 19.25 13.26
N MET A 132 27.18 18.62 13.80
CA MET A 132 27.76 18.94 15.11
C MET A 132 26.78 18.77 16.29
N MET A 133 25.78 17.90 16.12
CA MET A 133 24.78 17.54 17.13
C MET A 133 24.83 16.03 17.38
N PRO A 134 25.91 15.49 17.97
CA PRO A 134 26.10 14.05 18.06
C PRO A 134 25.02 13.39 18.93
N VAL A 135 24.25 12.48 18.33
CA VAL A 135 23.18 11.73 19.00
C VAL A 135 23.16 10.29 18.47
N SER A 136 23.00 9.31 19.37
CA SER A 136 22.93 7.90 18.97
C SER A 136 21.62 7.58 18.24
N ASN A 137 21.66 6.57 17.37
CA ASN A 137 20.48 6.05 16.68
C ASN A 137 19.35 5.67 17.65
N ASP A 138 19.67 5.06 18.79
CA ASP A 138 18.66 4.65 19.77
C ASP A 138 18.02 5.85 20.47
N THR A 139 18.79 6.92 20.70
CA THR A 139 18.26 8.16 21.26
C THR A 139 17.28 8.81 20.29
N LEU A 140 17.61 8.86 18.99
CA LEU A 140 16.70 9.38 17.96
C LEU A 140 15.36 8.64 17.97
N LEU A 141 15.39 7.30 17.94
CA LEU A 141 14.17 6.49 17.97
C LEU A 141 13.40 6.62 19.31
N ARG A 142 14.11 6.86 20.43
CA ARG A 142 13.47 7.10 21.73
C ARG A 142 12.78 8.47 21.78
N VAL A 143 13.39 9.50 21.18
CA VAL A 143 12.81 10.84 21.12
C VAL A 143 11.56 10.87 20.24
N VAL A 144 11.57 10.15 19.10
CA VAL A 144 10.37 9.95 18.27
C VAL A 144 9.24 9.34 19.11
N ARG A 145 9.48 8.21 19.76
CA ARG A 145 8.49 7.54 20.63
C ARG A 145 7.97 8.38 21.78
N ARG A 146 8.82 9.22 22.40
CA ARG A 146 8.43 10.04 23.55
C ARG A 146 7.43 11.14 23.17
N ARG A 147 7.40 11.56 21.91
CA ARG A 147 6.50 12.62 21.42
C ARG A 147 5.25 12.08 20.74
N VAL A 148 4.97 10.78 20.86
CA VAL A 148 3.69 10.22 20.45
C VAL A 148 2.62 10.76 21.37
N VAL A 149 1.63 11.42 20.78
CA VAL A 149 0.46 11.90 21.49
C VAL A 149 -0.65 10.89 21.22
N GLU A 150 -1.23 10.34 22.28
CA GLU A 150 -2.47 9.57 22.16
C GLU A 150 -3.57 10.52 21.69
N GLN A 151 -4.07 10.29 20.48
CA GLN A 151 -5.18 11.04 19.92
C GLN A 151 -6.47 10.33 20.28
N ASN A 152 -7.23 10.91 21.22
CA ASN A 152 -8.54 10.42 21.65
C ASN A 152 -9.66 11.23 21.00
N ASP A 153 -9.45 11.66 19.76
CA ASP A 153 -10.47 12.40 19.01
C ASP A 153 -11.66 11.48 18.73
N GLU A 154 -12.86 12.00 18.92
CA GLU A 154 -14.08 11.26 18.57
C GLU A 154 -14.10 10.96 17.06
N LEU A 155 -14.43 9.71 16.73
CA LEU A 155 -14.41 9.17 15.37
C LEU A 155 -15.85 8.91 14.91
N SER A 156 -16.23 9.46 13.77
CA SER A 156 -17.54 9.18 13.15
C SER A 156 -17.39 8.30 11.91
N VAL A 157 -16.46 8.63 11.01
CA VAL A 157 -16.24 7.89 9.76
C VAL A 157 -14.82 7.34 9.68
N ILE A 158 -14.69 6.02 9.58
CA ILE A 158 -13.38 5.36 9.48
C ILE A 158 -13.23 4.48 8.24
N GLY A 159 -11.99 4.26 7.85
CA GLY A 159 -11.57 3.27 6.87
C GLY A 159 -10.70 2.22 7.53
N ILE A 160 -10.96 0.94 7.25
CA ILE A 160 -10.24 -0.19 7.81
C ILE A 160 -9.71 -1.09 6.70
N ASP A 161 -8.43 -1.45 6.79
CA ASP A 161 -7.79 -2.32 5.79
C ASP A 161 -6.53 -3.01 6.31
N ASP A 162 -6.10 -4.05 5.61
CA ASP A 162 -4.88 -4.80 5.87
C ASP A 162 -3.64 -4.06 5.35
N PHE A 163 -2.59 -3.99 6.17
CA PHE A 163 -1.24 -3.70 5.70
C PHE A 163 -0.29 -4.85 6.02
N ALA A 164 0.70 -5.09 5.16
CA ALA A 164 1.70 -6.12 5.41
C ALA A 164 2.88 -5.55 6.21
N PHE A 165 3.24 -6.16 7.35
CA PHE A 165 4.52 -5.90 8.04
C PHE A 165 5.68 -6.39 7.17
N ARG A 166 5.61 -7.65 6.74
CA ARG A 166 6.47 -8.25 5.71
C ARG A 166 5.57 -8.86 4.64
N ARG A 167 5.78 -8.46 3.39
CA ARG A 167 4.92 -8.84 2.26
C ARG A 167 4.78 -10.37 2.20
N GLY A 168 3.53 -10.86 2.25
CA GLY A 168 3.21 -12.28 2.12
C GLY A 168 3.45 -13.13 3.38
N GLN A 169 3.82 -12.52 4.52
CA GLN A 169 4.03 -13.26 5.77
C GLN A 169 3.09 -12.80 6.88
N THR A 170 3.26 -11.55 7.33
CA THR A 170 2.54 -11.02 8.48
C THR A 170 1.82 -9.73 8.11
N TYR A 171 0.57 -9.63 8.54
CA TYR A 171 -0.35 -8.55 8.24
C TYR A 171 -0.86 -7.95 9.55
N GLY A 172 -1.03 -6.64 9.58
CA GLY A 172 -1.77 -5.91 10.61
C GLY A 172 -2.89 -5.11 9.98
N THR A 173 -3.73 -4.50 10.80
CA THR A 173 -4.82 -3.63 10.34
C THR A 173 -4.44 -2.17 10.53
N ILE A 174 -4.73 -1.33 9.55
CA ILE A 174 -4.70 0.12 9.71
C ILE A 174 -6.13 0.63 9.82
N VAL A 175 -6.35 1.55 10.77
CA VAL A 175 -7.59 2.32 10.87
C VAL A 175 -7.28 3.77 10.56
N CYS A 176 -8.04 4.36 9.66
CA CYS A 176 -7.92 5.75 9.26
C CYS A 176 -9.20 6.51 9.56
N ASP A 177 -9.07 7.73 10.04
CA ASP A 177 -10.15 8.71 10.08
C ASP A 177 -10.31 9.27 8.66
N LEU A 178 -11.47 8.98 8.04
CA LEU A 178 -11.73 9.37 6.66
C LEU A 178 -12.07 10.86 6.52
N GLU A 179 -12.61 11.48 7.56
CA GLU A 179 -12.95 12.90 7.59
C GLU A 179 -11.69 13.75 7.65
N ARG A 180 -10.83 13.46 8.62
CA ARG A 180 -9.57 14.19 8.85
C ARG A 180 -8.41 13.66 8.00
N ARG A 181 -8.67 12.60 7.22
CA ARG A 181 -7.73 11.96 6.30
C ARG A 181 -6.39 11.57 6.93
N ARG A 182 -6.41 11.00 8.13
CA ARG A 182 -5.20 10.59 8.85
C ARG A 182 -5.31 9.17 9.43
N PRO A 183 -4.18 8.45 9.61
CA PRO A 183 -4.17 7.22 10.40
C PRO A 183 -4.56 7.52 11.84
N VAL A 184 -5.38 6.65 12.43
CA VAL A 184 -5.75 6.68 13.86
C VAL A 184 -4.90 5.68 14.62
N THR A 185 -4.84 4.44 14.12
CA THR A 185 -4.07 3.38 14.77
C THR A 185 -3.62 2.31 13.79
N LEU A 186 -2.65 1.53 14.25
CA LEU A 186 -2.19 0.30 13.61
C LEU A 186 -2.40 -0.85 14.60
N LEU A 187 -3.17 -1.87 14.23
CA LEU A 187 -3.38 -3.08 15.01
C LEU A 187 -2.31 -4.13 14.67
N PRO A 188 -1.93 -5.00 15.63
CA PRO A 188 -0.82 -5.93 15.49
C PRO A 188 -1.07 -7.08 14.52
N ASP A 189 -2.33 -7.38 14.23
CA ASP A 189 -2.75 -8.47 13.36
C ASP A 189 -4.04 -8.10 12.62
N ARG A 190 -4.53 -9.03 11.79
CA ARG A 190 -5.82 -8.95 11.08
C ARG A 190 -6.90 -9.86 11.70
N ALA A 191 -6.74 -10.23 12.97
CA ALA A 191 -7.68 -11.11 13.63
C ALA A 191 -8.99 -10.37 13.89
N LEU A 192 -10.10 -11.12 13.75
CA LEU A 192 -11.45 -10.59 13.97
C LEU A 192 -11.58 -10.02 15.38
N ASP A 193 -11.09 -10.74 16.39
CA ASP A 193 -11.18 -10.33 17.79
C ASP A 193 -10.43 -9.03 18.09
N THR A 194 -9.23 -8.86 17.53
CA THR A 194 -8.43 -7.64 17.69
C THR A 194 -9.16 -6.43 17.13
N SER A 195 -9.71 -6.55 15.92
CA SER A 195 -10.45 -5.46 15.28
C SER A 195 -11.76 -5.17 16.02
N ARG A 196 -12.48 -6.22 16.45
CA ARG A 196 -13.72 -6.11 17.21
C ARG A 196 -13.52 -5.40 18.55
N ALA A 197 -12.48 -5.76 19.30
CA ALA A 197 -12.19 -5.15 20.59
C ALA A 197 -11.88 -3.65 20.45
N TRP A 198 -11.11 -3.28 19.41
CA TRP A 198 -10.82 -1.87 19.14
C TRP A 198 -12.08 -1.10 18.72
N LEU A 199 -12.90 -1.65 17.83
CA LEU A 199 -14.15 -1.02 17.38
C LEU A 199 -15.16 -0.84 18.53
N ALA A 200 -15.26 -1.82 19.44
CA ALA A 200 -16.16 -1.75 20.59
C ALA A 200 -15.82 -0.60 21.57
N ALA A 201 -14.56 -0.17 21.61
CA ALA A 201 -14.12 0.98 22.39
C ALA A 201 -14.48 2.34 21.75
N HIS A 202 -14.99 2.35 20.51
CA HIS A 202 -15.31 3.57 19.74
C HIS A 202 -16.77 3.55 19.24
N PRO A 203 -17.76 3.60 20.16
CA PRO A 203 -19.18 3.50 19.81
C PRO A 203 -19.71 4.68 18.97
N SER A 204 -19.02 5.82 18.97
CA SER A 204 -19.35 7.01 18.18
C SER A 204 -19.27 6.80 16.66
N ILE A 205 -18.57 5.75 16.21
CA ILE A 205 -18.39 5.46 14.79
C ILE A 205 -19.73 5.11 14.15
N SER A 206 -20.13 5.92 13.17
CA SER A 206 -21.38 5.77 12.43
C SER A 206 -21.18 5.13 11.05
N THR A 207 -19.98 5.20 10.48
CA THR A 207 -19.69 4.66 9.14
C THR A 207 -18.31 4.00 9.07
N VAL A 208 -18.23 2.82 8.48
CA VAL A 208 -16.97 2.08 8.28
C VAL A 208 -16.80 1.68 6.81
N ALA A 209 -15.83 2.28 6.13
CA ALA A 209 -15.38 1.81 4.82
C ALA A 209 -14.41 0.63 4.97
N ARG A 210 -14.67 -0.46 4.24
CA ARG A 210 -13.85 -1.67 4.31
C ARG A 210 -13.71 -2.37 2.96
N ASP A 211 -12.67 -3.18 2.83
CA ASP A 211 -12.66 -4.23 1.82
C ASP A 211 -13.70 -5.34 2.16
N ARG A 212 -14.03 -6.15 1.17
CA ARG A 212 -14.93 -7.30 1.25
C ARG A 212 -14.23 -8.56 1.73
N GLY A 213 -12.91 -8.55 1.89
CA GLY A 213 -12.11 -9.61 2.49
C GLY A 213 -11.95 -9.50 4.01
N GLY A 214 -11.32 -10.52 4.62
CA GLY A 214 -10.68 -10.37 5.94
C GLY A 214 -11.56 -10.48 7.20
N GLY A 215 -12.87 -10.75 7.10
CA GLY A 215 -13.73 -10.89 8.28
C GLY A 215 -14.09 -9.57 8.97
N TYR A 216 -13.64 -8.43 8.44
CA TYR A 216 -13.98 -7.10 8.95
C TYR A 216 -15.47 -6.84 9.01
N GLY A 217 -16.23 -7.30 8.00
CA GLY A 217 -17.68 -7.12 7.99
C GLY A 217 -18.37 -7.77 9.19
N GLU A 218 -17.88 -8.93 9.62
CA GLU A 218 -18.38 -9.62 10.83
C GLU A 218 -17.90 -8.93 12.10
N ALA A 219 -16.64 -8.47 12.15
CA ALA A 219 -16.11 -7.70 13.28
C ALA A 219 -16.93 -6.43 13.54
N ILE A 220 -17.22 -5.67 12.47
CA ILE A 220 -17.99 -4.42 12.53
C ILE A 220 -19.44 -4.71 12.91
N ALA A 221 -20.09 -5.70 12.29
CA ALA A 221 -21.48 -6.04 12.61
C ALA A 221 -21.68 -6.44 14.09
N LYS A 222 -20.66 -7.06 14.71
CA LYS A 222 -20.70 -7.44 16.13
C LYS A 222 -20.31 -6.29 17.07
N ALA A 223 -19.35 -5.45 16.70
CA ALA A 223 -18.87 -4.36 17.56
C ALA A 223 -19.72 -3.09 17.47
N LEU A 224 -20.23 -2.78 16.27
CA LEU A 224 -20.94 -1.55 15.94
C LEU A 224 -22.18 -1.89 15.09
N PRO A 225 -23.24 -2.46 15.68
CA PRO A 225 -24.44 -2.88 14.93
C PRO A 225 -25.17 -1.73 14.24
N HIS A 226 -25.02 -0.50 14.75
CA HIS A 226 -25.59 0.72 14.21
C HIS A 226 -24.77 1.35 13.07
N ALA A 227 -23.52 0.93 12.87
CA ALA A 227 -22.63 1.57 11.90
C ALA A 227 -22.90 1.09 10.47
N ASP A 228 -23.01 2.05 9.55
CA ASP A 228 -23.12 1.78 8.13
C ASP A 228 -21.81 1.24 7.58
N GLN A 229 -21.84 0.02 7.07
CA GLN A 229 -20.70 -0.55 6.36
C GLN A 229 -20.71 -0.07 4.91
N VAL A 230 -19.55 0.35 4.39
CA VAL A 230 -19.37 0.80 3.01
C VAL A 230 -18.31 -0.08 2.34
N ALA A 231 -18.69 -0.81 1.29
CA ALA A 231 -17.74 -1.61 0.53
C ALA A 231 -16.81 -0.72 -0.30
N ASP A 232 -15.54 -1.12 -0.43
CA ASP A 232 -14.60 -0.36 -1.25
C ASP A 232 -14.92 -0.45 -2.75
N ARG A 233 -15.07 0.71 -3.40
CA ARG A 233 -15.42 0.82 -4.82
C ARG A 233 -14.35 0.27 -5.74
N TRP A 234 -13.07 0.45 -5.41
CA TRP A 234 -11.98 -0.07 -6.23
C TRP A 234 -12.04 -1.59 -6.28
N HIS A 235 -12.19 -2.24 -5.12
CA HIS A 235 -12.38 -3.69 -5.05
C HIS A 235 -13.65 -4.14 -5.78
N LEU A 236 -14.76 -3.38 -5.73
CA LEU A 236 -15.96 -3.72 -6.52
C LEU A 236 -15.70 -3.70 -8.03
N MET A 237 -15.01 -2.69 -8.54
CA MET A 237 -14.65 -2.56 -9.96
C MET A 237 -13.62 -3.61 -10.40
N GLU A 238 -12.61 -3.88 -9.57
CA GLU A 238 -11.62 -4.93 -9.84
C GLU A 238 -12.30 -6.31 -9.87
N ASN A 239 -13.17 -6.58 -8.89
CA ASN A 239 -13.91 -7.84 -8.81
C ASN A 239 -14.86 -8.04 -9.99
N SER A 240 -15.55 -6.98 -10.45
CA SER A 240 -16.42 -7.06 -11.62
C SER A 240 -15.62 -7.34 -12.90
N SER A 241 -14.46 -6.70 -13.06
CA SER A 241 -13.57 -6.91 -14.20
C SER A 241 -12.96 -8.32 -14.20
N ARG A 242 -12.59 -8.82 -13.01
CA ARG A 242 -12.13 -10.20 -12.82
C ARG A 242 -13.23 -11.22 -13.11
N ALA A 243 -14.47 -10.94 -12.73
CA ALA A 243 -15.60 -11.81 -13.03
C ALA A 243 -15.83 -11.95 -14.55
N PHE A 244 -15.70 -10.85 -15.30
CA PHE A 244 -15.75 -10.92 -16.77
C PHE A 244 -14.58 -11.72 -17.36
N LEU A 245 -13.36 -11.50 -16.85
CA LEU A 245 -12.20 -12.29 -17.25
C LEU A 245 -12.40 -13.79 -17.00
N ASP A 246 -12.99 -14.16 -15.85
CA ASP A 246 -13.33 -15.54 -15.52
C ASP A 246 -14.40 -16.09 -16.48
N ALA A 247 -15.40 -15.30 -16.86
CA ALA A 247 -16.40 -15.68 -17.85
C ALA A 247 -15.76 -15.99 -19.22
N VAL A 248 -14.89 -15.10 -19.72
CA VAL A 248 -14.11 -15.34 -20.95
C VAL A 248 -13.25 -16.60 -20.83
N GLY A 249 -12.59 -16.78 -19.68
CA GLY A 249 -11.79 -17.96 -19.37
C GLY A 249 -12.56 -19.28 -19.52
N LYS A 250 -13.81 -19.31 -19.03
CA LYS A 250 -14.72 -20.46 -19.13
C LYS A 250 -15.18 -20.71 -20.58
N SER A 251 -15.41 -19.65 -21.34
CA SER A 251 -15.86 -19.72 -22.74
C SER A 251 -14.74 -19.92 -23.76
N MET A 252 -13.47 -19.99 -23.33
CA MET A 252 -12.32 -20.13 -24.24
C MET A 252 -12.42 -21.31 -25.21
N ARG A 253 -13.10 -22.40 -24.84
CA ARG A 253 -13.32 -23.55 -25.74
C ARG A 253 -14.26 -23.18 -26.90
N GLN A 254 -15.40 -22.56 -26.60
CA GLN A 254 -16.38 -22.10 -27.59
C GLN A 254 -15.78 -21.01 -28.48
N ILE A 255 -15.03 -20.07 -27.89
CA ILE A 255 -14.31 -19.03 -28.63
C ILE A 255 -13.37 -19.65 -29.68
N ARG A 256 -12.60 -20.69 -29.34
CA ARG A 256 -11.68 -21.33 -30.30
C ARG A 256 -12.40 -22.05 -31.44
N GLN A 257 -13.54 -22.68 -31.12
CA GLN A 257 -14.42 -23.29 -32.12
C GLN A 257 -14.95 -22.23 -33.08
N ALA A 258 -15.43 -21.10 -32.55
CA ALA A 258 -15.97 -19.98 -33.33
C ALA A 258 -14.91 -19.30 -34.23
N VAL A 259 -13.67 -19.19 -33.75
CA VAL A 259 -12.58 -18.52 -34.48
C VAL A 259 -11.84 -19.49 -35.43
N GLY A 260 -12.27 -20.75 -35.52
CA GLY A 260 -11.71 -21.75 -36.44
C GLY A 260 -10.30 -22.25 -36.06
N SER A 261 -9.82 -21.98 -34.84
CA SER A 261 -8.41 -22.21 -34.47
C SER A 261 -8.15 -23.54 -33.74
N ASN A 262 -9.00 -24.55 -33.92
CA ASN A 262 -8.97 -25.77 -33.08
C ASN A 262 -7.74 -26.66 -33.30
N VAL A 263 -7.01 -26.51 -34.40
CA VAL A 263 -5.83 -27.31 -34.71
C VAL A 263 -4.60 -26.42 -34.71
N VAL A 264 -3.89 -26.38 -33.59
CA VAL A 264 -2.56 -25.76 -33.55
C VAL A 264 -1.58 -26.75 -34.17
N ASP A 265 -1.06 -26.49 -35.37
CA ASP A 265 0.03 -27.27 -35.94
C ASP A 265 1.31 -27.03 -35.10
N PRO A 266 1.83 -28.05 -34.39
CA PRO A 266 3.04 -27.90 -33.58
C PRO A 266 4.27 -27.48 -34.39
N LYS A 267 4.28 -27.72 -35.71
CA LYS A 267 5.39 -27.35 -36.61
C LYS A 267 5.46 -25.85 -36.90
N LEU A 268 4.35 -25.12 -36.69
CA LEU A 268 4.27 -23.67 -36.87
C LEU A 268 4.55 -22.89 -35.57
N LEU A 269 4.79 -23.59 -34.45
CA LEU A 269 5.07 -22.98 -33.15
C LEU A 269 6.54 -22.60 -33.01
N THR A 270 6.81 -21.43 -32.43
CA THR A 270 8.16 -21.11 -31.95
C THR A 270 8.54 -22.02 -30.78
N TYR A 271 9.84 -22.17 -30.48
CA TYR A 271 10.32 -23.01 -29.38
C TYR A 271 9.64 -22.69 -28.02
N ALA A 272 9.51 -21.40 -27.69
CA ALA A 272 8.85 -20.97 -26.45
C ALA A 272 7.35 -21.31 -26.43
N GLU A 273 6.69 -21.31 -27.59
CA GLU A 273 5.27 -21.64 -27.72
C GLU A 273 5.05 -23.15 -27.69
N ARG A 274 5.96 -23.93 -28.26
CA ARG A 274 5.97 -25.39 -28.15
C ARG A 274 6.05 -25.84 -26.70
N LEU A 275 6.93 -25.22 -25.90
CA LEU A 275 7.02 -25.49 -24.47
C LEU A 275 5.71 -25.13 -23.72
N GLN A 276 5.06 -24.02 -24.09
CA GLN A 276 3.76 -23.65 -23.50
C GLN A 276 2.63 -24.61 -23.91
N TYR A 277 2.65 -25.09 -25.15
CA TYR A 277 1.70 -26.04 -25.70
C TYR A 277 1.83 -27.41 -25.04
N GLU A 278 3.05 -27.93 -24.90
CA GLU A 278 3.33 -29.16 -24.13
C GLU A 278 2.89 -29.01 -22.66
N GLY A 279 3.18 -27.86 -22.05
CA GLY A 279 2.69 -27.55 -20.70
C GLY A 279 1.17 -27.37 -20.62
N TYR A 280 0.49 -27.02 -21.70
CA TYR A 280 -0.97 -26.98 -21.79
C TYR A 280 -1.55 -28.40 -21.87
N LEU A 281 -0.99 -29.28 -22.71
CA LEU A 281 -1.44 -30.67 -22.83
C LEU A 281 -1.39 -31.41 -21.47
N ARG A 282 -0.27 -31.28 -20.74
CA ARG A 282 -0.15 -31.84 -19.37
C ARG A 282 -1.20 -31.30 -18.41
N ARG A 283 -1.53 -30.00 -18.51
CA ARG A 283 -2.60 -29.37 -17.70
C ARG A 283 -3.97 -29.87 -18.11
N GLN A 284 -4.19 -30.11 -19.40
CA GLN A 284 -5.47 -30.61 -19.92
C GLN A 284 -5.74 -32.02 -19.39
N GLU A 285 -4.77 -32.94 -19.47
CA GLU A 285 -4.88 -34.27 -18.86
C GLU A 285 -5.24 -34.21 -17.37
N THR A 286 -4.53 -33.36 -16.61
CA THR A 286 -4.82 -33.13 -15.19
C THR A 286 -6.25 -32.61 -14.98
N ASN A 287 -6.67 -31.65 -15.81
CA ASN A 287 -7.98 -31.03 -15.69
C ASN A 287 -9.10 -32.02 -16.02
N ASP A 288 -8.91 -32.86 -17.04
CA ASP A 288 -9.86 -33.87 -17.48
C ASP A 288 -10.00 -34.97 -16.43
N ALA A 289 -8.90 -35.44 -15.83
CA ALA A 289 -8.94 -36.40 -14.72
C ALA A 289 -9.75 -35.87 -13.51
N ILE A 290 -9.53 -34.61 -13.11
CA ILE A 290 -10.30 -33.95 -12.02
C ILE A 290 -11.79 -33.84 -12.39
N ARG A 291 -12.11 -33.54 -13.64
CA ARG A 291 -13.50 -33.42 -14.12
C ARG A 291 -14.21 -34.75 -14.14
N GLU A 292 -13.55 -35.80 -14.61
CA GLU A 292 -14.12 -37.15 -14.61
C GLU A 292 -14.42 -37.61 -13.18
N LEU A 293 -13.52 -37.38 -12.21
CA LEU A 293 -13.80 -37.66 -10.81
C LEU A 293 -15.00 -36.87 -10.27
N SER A 294 -15.13 -35.60 -10.65
CA SER A 294 -16.27 -34.77 -10.23
C SER A 294 -17.59 -35.19 -10.90
N LYS A 295 -17.58 -35.60 -12.17
CA LYS A 295 -18.76 -36.13 -12.86
C LYS A 295 -19.28 -37.41 -12.20
N LYS A 296 -18.38 -38.23 -11.67
CA LYS A 296 -18.70 -39.42 -10.86
C LYS A 296 -19.25 -39.09 -9.45
N GLY A 297 -19.53 -37.83 -9.14
CA GLY A 297 -20.07 -37.39 -7.85
C GLY A 297 -19.04 -37.29 -6.72
N THR A 298 -17.75 -37.45 -7.00
CA THR A 298 -16.70 -37.43 -5.96
C THR A 298 -16.57 -36.05 -5.34
N SER A 299 -16.59 -35.96 -4.00
CA SER A 299 -16.44 -34.69 -3.30
C SER A 299 -15.06 -34.05 -3.52
N ILE A 300 -14.96 -32.72 -3.49
CA ILE A 300 -13.69 -31.98 -3.66
C ILE A 300 -12.60 -32.47 -2.68
N ARG A 301 -12.97 -32.81 -1.45
CA ARG A 301 -12.01 -33.29 -0.42
C ARG A 301 -11.39 -34.63 -0.84
N GLN A 302 -12.19 -35.49 -1.46
CA GLN A 302 -11.74 -36.80 -1.91
C GLN A 302 -10.97 -36.72 -3.23
N ILE A 303 -11.35 -35.82 -4.15
CA ILE A 303 -10.55 -35.51 -5.35
C ILE A 303 -9.15 -35.04 -4.96
N VAL A 304 -9.03 -34.16 -3.96
CA VAL A 304 -7.73 -33.69 -3.43
C VAL A 304 -6.88 -34.86 -2.91
N ARG A 305 -7.49 -35.79 -2.17
CA ARG A 305 -6.78 -36.97 -1.63
C ARG A 305 -6.34 -37.93 -2.73
N GLN A 306 -7.18 -38.18 -3.73
CA GLN A 306 -6.89 -39.11 -4.82
C GLN A 306 -5.88 -38.56 -5.83
N THR A 307 -5.95 -37.27 -6.15
CA THR A 307 -5.09 -36.64 -7.17
C THR A 307 -3.81 -36.05 -6.59
N GLY A 308 -3.71 -35.89 -5.26
CA GLY A 308 -2.59 -35.20 -4.59
C GLY A 308 -2.52 -33.70 -4.87
N HIS A 309 -3.49 -33.13 -5.61
CA HIS A 309 -3.49 -31.71 -5.96
C HIS A 309 -4.11 -30.82 -4.90
N SER A 310 -3.62 -29.59 -4.79
CA SER A 310 -4.15 -28.62 -3.83
C SER A 310 -5.66 -28.38 -4.02
N ARG A 311 -6.37 -28.17 -2.92
CA ARG A 311 -7.81 -27.85 -2.93
C ARG A 311 -8.15 -26.63 -3.80
N LYS A 312 -7.23 -25.68 -3.91
CA LYS A 312 -7.38 -24.53 -4.82
C LYS A 312 -7.39 -24.98 -6.28
N LEU A 313 -6.41 -25.79 -6.69
CA LEU A 313 -6.31 -26.29 -8.06
C LEU A 313 -7.57 -27.07 -8.46
N VAL A 314 -8.05 -27.97 -7.61
CA VAL A 314 -9.28 -28.73 -7.89
C VAL A 314 -10.47 -27.79 -8.11
N ARG A 315 -10.66 -26.78 -7.24
CA ARG A 315 -11.72 -25.78 -7.43
C ARG A 315 -11.56 -25.01 -8.73
N ASP A 316 -10.35 -24.56 -9.05
CA ASP A 316 -10.09 -23.77 -10.26
C ASP A 316 -10.48 -24.59 -11.52
N VAL A 317 -10.11 -25.87 -11.57
CA VAL A 317 -10.46 -26.77 -12.69
C VAL A 317 -11.96 -26.98 -12.83
N LEU A 318 -12.65 -27.25 -11.72
CA LEU A 318 -14.11 -27.46 -11.71
C LEU A 318 -14.87 -26.18 -12.05
N ARG A 319 -14.32 -25.02 -11.73
CA ARG A 319 -14.84 -23.71 -12.13
C ARG A 319 -14.56 -23.37 -13.60
N GLY A 320 -13.88 -24.25 -14.34
CA GLY A 320 -13.50 -23.98 -15.73
C GLY A 320 -12.39 -22.96 -15.88
N GLN A 321 -11.56 -22.79 -14.86
CA GLN A 321 -10.34 -21.96 -14.92
C GLN A 321 -9.17 -22.85 -15.39
N ARG A 322 -8.15 -22.26 -16.03
CA ARG A 322 -6.91 -22.90 -16.58
C ARG A 322 -6.95 -23.44 -18.01
N PHE A 323 -7.83 -22.97 -18.88
CA PHE A 323 -7.83 -23.39 -20.29
C PHE A 323 -6.81 -22.67 -21.17
N ASP A 324 -6.09 -21.64 -20.69
CA ASP A 324 -5.15 -20.88 -21.53
C ASP A 324 -4.02 -21.76 -22.10
N MET A 325 -4.05 -21.93 -23.42
CA MET A 325 -3.02 -22.63 -24.20
C MET A 325 -1.72 -21.83 -24.20
N PHE A 326 -1.81 -20.53 -24.47
CA PHE A 326 -0.69 -19.61 -24.45
C PHE A 326 -0.88 -18.56 -23.37
N ARG A 327 0.14 -18.37 -22.55
CA ARG A 327 0.17 -17.28 -21.56
C ARG A 327 0.84 -16.08 -22.21
N THR A 328 0.08 -15.04 -22.50
CA THR A 328 0.63 -13.76 -22.94
C THR A 328 1.30 -13.09 -21.73
N ARG A 329 2.61 -12.88 -21.79
CA ARG A 329 3.32 -12.00 -20.85
C ARG A 329 3.37 -10.61 -21.47
N PRO A 330 3.20 -9.53 -20.68
CA PRO A 330 3.47 -8.20 -21.16
C PRO A 330 4.90 -8.16 -21.70
N SER A 331 5.05 -7.70 -22.94
CA SER A 331 6.33 -7.58 -23.59
C SER A 331 6.79 -6.13 -23.51
N SER A 332 8.10 -5.89 -23.46
CA SER A 332 8.65 -4.54 -23.68
C SER A 332 8.27 -3.98 -25.05
N LEU A 333 7.82 -4.83 -25.98
CA LEU A 333 7.30 -4.43 -27.28
C LEU A 333 5.86 -3.89 -27.24
N ASP A 334 5.08 -4.09 -26.18
CA ASP A 334 3.63 -3.81 -26.21
C ASP A 334 3.31 -2.35 -26.54
N SER A 335 4.11 -1.40 -26.05
CA SER A 335 3.99 0.04 -26.38
C SER A 335 4.48 0.39 -27.78
N TRP A 336 5.29 -0.49 -28.39
CA TRP A 336 5.90 -0.32 -29.71
C TRP A 336 5.16 -1.08 -30.82
N LEU A 337 4.18 -1.92 -30.46
CA LEU A 337 3.41 -2.71 -31.42
C LEU A 337 2.73 -1.85 -32.50
N PRO A 338 2.10 -0.68 -32.21
CA PRO A 338 1.52 0.15 -33.26
C PRO A 338 2.55 0.59 -34.30
N TRP A 339 3.72 1.05 -33.84
CA TRP A 339 4.81 1.48 -34.73
C TRP A 339 5.40 0.32 -35.54
N LEU A 340 5.65 -0.81 -34.88
CA LEU A 340 6.16 -2.03 -35.52
C LEU A 340 5.19 -2.56 -36.58
N ASN A 341 3.88 -2.56 -36.29
CA ASN A 341 2.87 -3.00 -37.24
C ASN A 341 2.81 -2.07 -38.45
N GLY A 342 2.86 -0.75 -38.26
CA GLY A 342 2.91 0.21 -39.36
C GLY A 342 4.12 -0.01 -40.28
N ARG A 343 5.34 -0.13 -39.72
CA ARG A 343 6.55 -0.42 -40.52
C ARG A 343 6.47 -1.76 -41.25
N TRP A 344 5.81 -2.75 -40.64
CA TRP A 344 5.62 -4.07 -41.25
C TRP A 344 4.62 -4.02 -42.42
N GLU A 345 3.57 -3.22 -42.30
CA GLU A 345 2.61 -2.98 -43.38
C GLU A 345 3.23 -2.16 -44.52
N GLU A 346 4.17 -1.25 -44.21
CA GLU A 346 5.01 -0.54 -45.19
C GLU A 346 6.07 -1.43 -45.87
N GLY A 347 6.14 -2.72 -45.55
CA GLY A 347 7.02 -3.69 -46.20
C GLY A 347 8.37 -3.92 -45.52
N ALA A 348 8.62 -3.36 -44.34
CA ALA A 348 9.84 -3.66 -43.60
C ALA A 348 9.85 -5.12 -43.12
N ARG A 349 10.80 -5.92 -43.62
CA ARG A 349 10.94 -7.35 -43.27
C ARG A 349 12.19 -7.68 -42.47
N ASN A 350 13.17 -6.78 -42.37
CA ASN A 350 14.42 -7.02 -41.65
C ASN A 350 14.27 -6.66 -40.16
N ALA A 351 14.24 -7.68 -39.31
CA ALA A 351 14.07 -7.52 -37.87
C ALA A 351 15.20 -6.75 -37.19
N LEU A 352 16.44 -6.88 -37.68
CA LEU A 352 17.59 -6.18 -37.10
C LEU A 352 17.56 -4.69 -37.47
N ALA A 353 17.10 -4.36 -38.68
CA ALA A 353 16.90 -2.97 -39.10
C ALA A 353 15.80 -2.30 -38.26
N LEU A 354 14.65 -2.97 -38.09
CA LEU A 354 13.56 -2.51 -37.23
C LEU A 354 14.03 -2.28 -35.79
N TRP A 355 14.83 -3.21 -35.23
CA TRP A 355 15.37 -3.03 -33.89
C TRP A 355 16.32 -1.83 -33.77
N ARG A 356 17.19 -1.59 -34.77
CA ARG A 356 18.09 -0.43 -34.78
C ARG A 356 17.30 0.88 -34.81
N GLU A 357 16.27 0.96 -35.64
CA GLU A 357 15.35 2.10 -35.71
C GLU A 357 14.64 2.32 -34.37
N MET A 358 14.10 1.26 -33.75
CA MET A 358 13.47 1.34 -32.43
C MET A 358 14.44 1.83 -31.36
N ARG A 359 15.69 1.34 -31.37
CA ARG A 359 16.71 1.73 -30.40
C ARG A 359 17.05 3.21 -30.50
N MET A 360 17.14 3.77 -31.71
CA MET A 360 17.32 5.21 -31.92
C MET A 360 16.15 6.03 -31.40
N LYS A 361 14.92 5.50 -31.47
CA LYS A 361 13.71 6.16 -30.95
C LYS A 361 13.48 5.93 -29.45
N GLY A 362 14.40 5.27 -28.74
CA GLY A 362 14.34 5.11 -27.28
C GLY A 362 13.91 3.71 -26.79
N PHE A 363 13.86 2.70 -27.64
CA PHE A 363 13.63 1.32 -27.20
C PHE A 363 14.86 0.73 -26.49
N THR A 364 14.67 0.24 -25.26
CA THR A 364 15.74 -0.33 -24.42
C THR A 364 15.84 -1.86 -24.50
N GLY A 365 15.01 -2.52 -25.29
CA GLY A 365 14.99 -3.98 -25.40
C GLY A 365 16.04 -4.56 -26.35
N GLN A 366 16.29 -5.87 -26.22
CA GLN A 366 17.26 -6.61 -27.03
C GLN A 366 16.71 -6.95 -28.43
N SER A 367 17.61 -7.10 -29.42
CA SER A 367 17.27 -7.43 -30.81
C SER A 367 16.51 -8.74 -30.95
N GLY A 368 16.83 -9.73 -30.11
CA GLY A 368 16.16 -11.04 -30.11
C GLY A 368 14.65 -10.97 -29.93
N VAL A 369 14.14 -9.97 -29.18
CA VAL A 369 12.69 -9.80 -28.97
C VAL A 369 12.00 -9.34 -30.25
N VAL A 370 12.62 -8.44 -31.00
CA VAL A 370 12.13 -7.96 -32.31
C VAL A 370 12.27 -9.06 -33.36
N SER A 371 13.36 -9.83 -33.35
CA SER A 371 13.55 -10.99 -34.23
C SER A 371 12.49 -12.06 -34.01
N GLN A 372 12.16 -12.37 -32.77
CA GLN A 372 11.07 -13.31 -32.46
C GLN A 372 9.69 -12.77 -32.89
N TRP A 373 9.45 -11.47 -32.74
CA TRP A 373 8.22 -10.83 -33.22
C TRP A 373 8.12 -10.87 -34.76
N ALA A 374 9.19 -10.55 -35.47
CA ALA A 374 9.24 -10.59 -36.94
C ALA A 374 9.10 -12.02 -37.47
N GLN A 375 9.72 -13.00 -36.81
CA GLN A 375 9.56 -14.41 -37.15
C GLN A 375 8.11 -14.87 -36.94
N ARG A 376 7.47 -14.46 -35.83
CA ARG A 376 6.03 -14.71 -35.60
C ARG A 376 5.17 -14.08 -36.69
N ARG A 377 5.49 -12.87 -37.16
CA ARG A 377 4.77 -12.20 -38.24
C ARG A 377 4.89 -12.94 -39.57
N ARG A 378 6.10 -13.37 -39.96
CA ARG A 378 6.31 -14.18 -41.17
C ARG A 378 5.57 -15.51 -41.12
N LEU A 379 5.60 -16.18 -39.97
CA LEU A 379 4.84 -17.42 -39.76
C LEU A 379 3.34 -17.17 -39.80
N ALA A 380 2.85 -16.06 -39.24
CA ALA A 380 1.44 -15.68 -39.29
C ALA A 380 0.98 -15.28 -40.70
N GLU A 381 1.79 -14.60 -41.50
CA GLU A 381 1.51 -14.30 -42.91
C GLU A 381 1.44 -15.58 -43.75
N LYS A 382 2.35 -16.53 -43.48
CA LYS A 382 2.32 -17.87 -44.07
C LYS A 382 1.11 -18.71 -43.59
N ALA A 383 0.70 -18.52 -42.33
CA ALA A 383 -0.48 -19.17 -41.74
C ALA A 383 -1.82 -18.55 -42.19
N ASN A 384 -1.85 -17.26 -42.52
CA ASN A 384 -3.02 -16.58 -43.10
C ASN A 384 -3.31 -17.05 -44.53
N GLN A 385 -2.32 -17.63 -45.24
CA GLN A 385 -2.56 -18.36 -46.49
C GLN A 385 -3.19 -19.75 -46.25
N SER A 386 -3.25 -20.23 -45.00
CA SER A 386 -3.76 -21.55 -44.58
C SER A 386 -4.85 -21.49 -43.50
N GLY A 387 -5.45 -20.32 -43.26
CA GLY A 387 -6.65 -20.17 -42.42
C GLY A 387 -6.44 -20.27 -40.89
N LEU A 388 -5.21 -20.30 -40.38
CA LEU A 388 -4.94 -20.48 -38.95
C LEU A 388 -4.83 -19.14 -38.20
N ALA A 389 -5.95 -18.49 -37.94
CA ALA A 389 -6.01 -17.33 -37.04
C ALA A 389 -5.86 -17.80 -35.57
N ARG A 390 -4.72 -17.50 -34.94
CA ARG A 390 -4.45 -17.88 -33.54
C ARG A 390 -5.40 -17.15 -32.58
N THR A 391 -6.19 -17.91 -31.81
CA THR A 391 -7.05 -17.34 -30.76
C THR A 391 -6.22 -16.66 -29.66
N PRO A 392 -6.48 -15.38 -29.31
CA PRO A 392 -5.78 -14.68 -28.22
C PRO A 392 -6.07 -15.26 -26.84
N SER A 393 -5.33 -14.83 -25.80
CA SER A 393 -5.59 -15.28 -24.42
C SER A 393 -6.87 -14.68 -23.86
N ALA A 394 -7.45 -15.33 -22.85
CA ALA A 394 -8.68 -14.86 -22.20
C ALA A 394 -8.55 -13.40 -21.71
N ARG A 395 -7.37 -12.98 -21.24
CA ARG A 395 -7.12 -11.60 -20.81
C ARG A 395 -7.14 -10.60 -21.97
N VAL A 396 -6.58 -10.97 -23.12
CA VAL A 396 -6.61 -10.12 -24.31
C VAL A 396 -8.05 -10.00 -24.80
N ILE A 397 -8.78 -11.12 -24.92
CA ILE A 397 -10.19 -11.10 -25.33
C ILE A 397 -11.04 -10.29 -24.37
N ALA A 398 -10.92 -10.51 -23.05
CA ALA A 398 -11.66 -9.75 -22.05
C ALA A 398 -11.40 -8.24 -22.18
N ARG A 399 -10.14 -7.84 -22.43
CA ARG A 399 -9.79 -6.45 -22.70
C ARG A 399 -10.40 -5.94 -24.00
N LEU A 400 -10.27 -6.67 -25.11
CA LEU A 400 -10.82 -6.25 -26.41
C LEU A 400 -12.34 -6.08 -26.36
N MET A 401 -13.03 -6.96 -25.63
CA MET A 401 -14.49 -6.89 -25.49
C MET A 401 -14.97 -5.76 -24.57
N THR A 402 -14.13 -5.22 -23.69
CA THR A 402 -14.49 -4.19 -22.69
C THR A 402 -13.86 -2.82 -22.94
N THR A 403 -12.80 -2.74 -23.75
CA THR A 403 -12.18 -1.47 -24.15
C THR A 403 -13.04 -0.83 -25.24
N ALA A 404 -13.20 0.50 -25.20
CA ALA A 404 -13.98 1.25 -26.18
C ALA A 404 -13.58 0.86 -27.61
N ARG A 405 -14.57 0.39 -28.38
CA ARG A 405 -14.43 -0.19 -29.72
C ARG A 405 -13.78 0.77 -30.73
N ASP A 406 -13.76 2.05 -30.41
CA ASP A 406 -13.35 3.15 -31.28
C ASP A 406 -11.86 3.14 -31.64
N ASN A 407 -11.05 2.34 -30.95
CA ASN A 407 -9.60 2.21 -31.20
C ASN A 407 -9.15 0.77 -31.54
N LEU A 408 -10.07 -0.12 -31.91
CA LEU A 408 -9.72 -1.50 -32.29
C LEU A 408 -9.15 -1.56 -33.70
N ALA A 409 -8.08 -2.33 -33.91
CA ALA A 409 -7.62 -2.64 -35.25
C ALA A 409 -8.69 -3.48 -36.01
N ARG A 410 -8.73 -3.39 -37.35
CA ARG A 410 -9.72 -4.11 -38.18
C ARG A 410 -9.78 -5.62 -37.88
N THR A 411 -8.64 -6.26 -37.65
CA THR A 411 -8.54 -7.69 -37.31
C THR A 411 -9.11 -7.99 -35.92
N GLU A 412 -8.94 -7.09 -34.96
CA GLU A 412 -9.49 -7.23 -33.61
C GLU A 412 -11.00 -7.00 -33.60
N ALA A 413 -11.50 -6.04 -34.39
CA ALA A 413 -12.93 -5.80 -34.55
C ALA A 413 -13.66 -7.01 -35.16
N ILE A 414 -13.08 -7.64 -36.21
CA ILE A 414 -13.61 -8.86 -36.81
C ILE A 414 -13.61 -10.01 -35.79
N LEU A 415 -12.53 -10.17 -35.02
CA LEU A 415 -12.46 -11.19 -33.97
C LEU A 415 -13.54 -10.98 -32.91
N VAL A 416 -13.72 -9.75 -32.42
CA VAL A 416 -14.75 -9.42 -31.43
C VAL A 416 -16.14 -9.71 -32.02
N ALA A 417 -16.42 -9.29 -33.25
CA ALA A 417 -17.70 -9.57 -33.91
C ALA A 417 -17.97 -11.08 -34.03
N ALA A 418 -16.96 -11.88 -34.41
CA ALA A 418 -17.10 -13.33 -34.48
C ALA A 418 -17.39 -13.95 -33.10
N ILE A 419 -16.75 -13.47 -32.03
CA ILE A 419 -17.01 -13.94 -30.66
C ILE A 419 -18.43 -13.55 -30.22
N GLU A 420 -18.89 -12.33 -30.53
CA GLU A 420 -20.22 -11.85 -30.14
C GLU A 420 -21.35 -12.64 -30.80
N VAL A 421 -21.17 -13.03 -32.07
CA VAL A 421 -22.14 -13.86 -32.80
C VAL A 421 -22.17 -15.30 -32.28
N ASN A 422 -21.00 -15.90 -32.06
CA ASN A 422 -20.91 -17.33 -31.75
C ASN A 422 -20.95 -17.65 -30.25
N VAL A 423 -20.74 -16.66 -29.38
CA VAL A 423 -20.77 -16.82 -27.91
C VAL A 423 -21.63 -15.72 -27.28
N PRO A 424 -22.96 -15.72 -27.54
CA PRO A 424 -23.85 -14.65 -27.10
C PRO A 424 -23.91 -14.51 -25.57
N GLU A 425 -23.66 -15.59 -24.81
CA GLU A 425 -23.58 -15.56 -23.35
C GLU A 425 -22.51 -14.58 -22.82
N LEU A 426 -21.40 -14.38 -23.57
CA LEU A 426 -20.38 -13.39 -23.21
C LEU A 426 -20.83 -11.96 -23.43
N VAL A 427 -21.68 -11.72 -24.44
CA VAL A 427 -22.30 -10.40 -24.65
C VAL A 427 -23.17 -10.05 -23.46
N VAL A 428 -24.03 -10.99 -23.04
CA VAL A 428 -24.90 -10.81 -21.86
C VAL A 428 -24.07 -10.59 -20.60
N ALA A 429 -23.02 -11.38 -20.39
CA ALA A 429 -22.11 -11.21 -19.25
C ALA A 429 -21.38 -9.86 -19.27
N ARG A 430 -20.94 -9.40 -20.45
CA ARG A 430 -20.32 -8.08 -20.60
C ARG A 430 -21.31 -6.97 -20.25
N THR A 431 -22.52 -7.02 -20.81
CA THR A 431 -23.57 -6.04 -20.55
C THR A 431 -23.88 -5.98 -19.06
N ALA A 432 -24.06 -7.13 -18.40
CA ALA A 432 -24.26 -7.17 -16.95
C ALA A 432 -23.12 -6.50 -16.17
N ILE A 433 -21.85 -6.71 -16.54
CA ILE A 433 -20.72 -6.03 -15.88
C ILE A 433 -20.69 -4.54 -16.21
N GLY A 434 -20.99 -4.14 -17.45
CA GLY A 434 -21.09 -2.75 -17.87
C GLY A 434 -22.18 -2.00 -17.11
N ASP A 435 -23.35 -2.60 -16.95
CA ASP A 435 -24.47 -2.07 -16.17
C ASP A 435 -24.06 -1.89 -14.70
N PHE A 436 -23.39 -2.88 -14.11
CA PHE A 436 -22.89 -2.79 -12.74
C PHE A 436 -21.91 -1.63 -12.55
N GLN A 437 -20.93 -1.51 -13.45
CA GLN A 437 -19.94 -0.43 -13.40
C GLN A 437 -20.60 0.93 -13.61
N SER A 438 -21.58 1.01 -14.51
CA SER A 438 -22.37 2.22 -14.78
C SER A 438 -23.22 2.60 -13.57
N MET A 439 -23.84 1.64 -12.88
CA MET A 439 -24.59 1.88 -11.65
C MET A 439 -23.73 2.51 -10.55
N ILE A 440 -22.50 2.01 -10.34
CA ILE A 440 -21.58 2.59 -9.36
C ILE A 440 -21.19 4.01 -9.76
N ARG A 441 -20.85 4.25 -11.03
CA ARG A 441 -20.43 5.58 -11.53
C ARG A 441 -21.57 6.60 -11.45
N ALA A 442 -22.79 6.19 -11.82
CA ALA A 442 -23.98 7.03 -11.82
C ALA A 442 -24.70 7.09 -10.47
N LYS A 443 -24.20 6.41 -9.43
CA LYS A 443 -24.79 6.33 -8.09
C LYS A 443 -26.25 5.84 -8.05
N THR A 444 -26.63 4.94 -8.96
CA THR A 444 -28.04 4.48 -9.14
C THR A 444 -28.33 3.18 -8.37
N ALA A 445 -28.37 3.27 -7.03
CA ALA A 445 -28.56 2.09 -6.18
C ALA A 445 -29.91 1.38 -6.34
N THR A 446 -30.94 2.05 -6.82
CA THR A 446 -32.28 1.49 -7.06
C THR A 446 -32.27 0.37 -8.10
N LYS A 447 -31.35 0.41 -9.06
CA LYS A 447 -31.21 -0.61 -10.12
C LYS A 447 -30.52 -1.90 -9.63
N LEU A 448 -29.91 -1.90 -8.45
CA LEU A 448 -29.07 -3.00 -7.94
C LEU A 448 -29.84 -4.31 -7.80
N THR A 449 -31.07 -4.28 -7.26
CA THR A 449 -31.87 -5.50 -7.05
C THR A 449 -32.27 -6.15 -8.37
N GLY A 450 -32.75 -5.36 -9.33
CA GLY A 450 -33.07 -5.85 -10.68
C GLY A 450 -31.85 -6.40 -11.40
N TRP A 451 -30.71 -5.72 -11.27
CA TRP A 451 -29.44 -6.20 -11.80
C TRP A 451 -29.01 -7.54 -11.17
N LEU A 452 -29.19 -7.73 -9.86
CA LEU A 452 -28.83 -8.99 -9.19
C LEU A 452 -29.63 -10.18 -9.75
N VAL A 453 -30.94 -10.01 -9.97
CA VAL A 453 -31.80 -11.05 -10.54
C VAL A 453 -31.32 -11.40 -11.96
N ALA A 454 -31.09 -10.41 -12.80
CA ALA A 454 -30.62 -10.62 -14.17
C ALA A 454 -29.21 -11.21 -14.23
N ALA A 455 -28.26 -10.71 -13.43
CA ALA A 455 -26.86 -11.12 -13.49
C ALA A 455 -26.63 -12.55 -12.98
N LYS A 456 -27.46 -13.05 -12.06
CA LYS A 456 -27.35 -14.41 -11.50
C LYS A 456 -27.47 -15.52 -12.54
N THR A 457 -28.24 -15.31 -13.60
CA THR A 457 -28.46 -16.30 -14.67
C THR A 457 -27.36 -16.27 -15.74
N THR A 458 -26.41 -15.33 -15.64
CA THR A 458 -25.33 -15.14 -16.62
C THR A 458 -24.02 -15.83 -16.19
N LEU A 459 -23.00 -15.78 -17.04
CA LEU A 459 -21.65 -16.27 -16.73
C LEU A 459 -20.97 -15.57 -15.55
N VAL A 460 -21.48 -14.40 -15.12
CA VAL A 460 -21.01 -13.66 -13.94
C VAL A 460 -21.89 -13.88 -12.69
N GLY A 461 -22.77 -14.88 -12.70
CA GLY A 461 -23.68 -15.16 -11.59
C GLY A 461 -23.00 -15.37 -10.23
N SER A 462 -21.81 -15.99 -10.21
CA SER A 462 -21.03 -16.13 -8.96
C SER A 462 -20.59 -14.79 -8.36
N PHE A 463 -20.34 -13.78 -9.21
CA PHE A 463 -20.05 -12.42 -8.77
C PHE A 463 -21.32 -11.76 -8.21
N ALA A 464 -22.46 -11.91 -8.88
CA ALA A 464 -23.76 -11.43 -8.40
C ALA A 464 -24.13 -12.03 -7.02
N SER A 465 -24.01 -13.35 -6.83
CA SER A 465 -24.19 -13.99 -5.51
C SER A 465 -23.17 -13.51 -4.48
N GLY A 466 -21.99 -13.07 -4.92
CA GLY A 466 -21.02 -12.40 -4.08
C GLY A 466 -21.54 -11.04 -3.62
N VAL A 467 -22.00 -10.20 -4.54
CA VAL A 467 -22.57 -8.86 -4.26
C VAL A 467 -23.79 -8.96 -3.34
N GLU A 468 -24.69 -9.89 -3.59
CA GLU A 468 -25.91 -10.08 -2.79
C GLU A 468 -25.63 -10.37 -1.31
N ARG A 469 -24.62 -11.20 -1.02
CA ARG A 469 -24.22 -11.49 0.37
C ARG A 469 -23.73 -10.27 1.16
N ASP A 470 -23.39 -9.19 0.46
CA ASP A 470 -22.86 -7.94 1.02
C ASP A 470 -23.69 -6.73 0.53
N ILE A 471 -24.97 -6.96 0.24
CA ILE A 471 -25.82 -6.00 -0.49
C ILE A 471 -25.93 -4.64 0.20
N ALA A 472 -26.03 -4.62 1.54
CA ALA A 472 -26.10 -3.38 2.31
C ALA A 472 -24.81 -2.56 2.12
N ALA A 473 -23.64 -3.18 2.24
CA ALA A 473 -22.37 -2.49 2.07
C ALA A 473 -22.13 -2.03 0.63
N VAL A 474 -22.59 -2.81 -0.37
CA VAL A 474 -22.51 -2.42 -1.78
C VAL A 474 -23.49 -1.28 -2.10
N ARG A 475 -24.70 -1.31 -1.56
CA ARG A 475 -25.67 -0.20 -1.69
C ARG A 475 -25.08 1.08 -1.11
N ASN A 476 -24.51 1.01 0.08
CA ASN A 476 -23.82 2.12 0.72
C ASN A 476 -22.60 2.59 -0.10
N ALA A 477 -21.86 1.67 -0.72
CA ALA A 477 -20.78 2.01 -1.64
C ALA A 477 -21.25 2.78 -2.89
N ILE A 478 -22.48 2.58 -3.36
CA ILE A 478 -23.04 3.34 -4.49
C ILE A 478 -23.47 4.75 -4.05
N LEU A 479 -24.07 4.88 -2.87
CA LEU A 479 -24.69 6.13 -2.40
C LEU A 479 -23.75 7.06 -1.64
N SER A 480 -22.93 6.51 -0.75
CA SER A 480 -22.07 7.25 0.18
C SER A 480 -21.00 8.06 -0.57
N PRO A 481 -20.49 9.17 -0.03
CA PRO A 481 -19.25 9.76 -0.53
C PRO A 481 -18.00 8.93 -0.16
N TRP A 482 -18.07 8.14 0.91
CA TRP A 482 -16.92 7.45 1.50
C TRP A 482 -16.50 6.18 0.73
N SER A 483 -15.20 5.87 0.73
CA SER A 483 -14.59 4.64 0.18
C SER A 483 -13.22 4.44 0.82
N ASN A 484 -12.65 3.24 0.69
CA ASN A 484 -11.35 2.92 1.26
C ASN A 484 -10.15 3.49 0.49
N GLY A 485 -10.37 4.27 -0.58
CA GLY A 485 -9.29 4.85 -1.38
C GLY A 485 -8.35 5.77 -0.58
N GLN A 486 -8.88 6.50 0.40
CA GLN A 486 -8.04 7.29 1.32
C GLN A 486 -7.16 6.39 2.20
N THR A 487 -7.72 5.29 2.71
CA THR A 487 -7.00 4.29 3.51
C THR A 487 -5.86 3.69 2.71
N GLU A 488 -6.05 3.34 1.44
CA GLU A 488 -4.96 2.84 0.58
C GLU A 488 -3.87 3.89 0.34
N GLY A 489 -4.24 5.18 0.31
CA GLY A 489 -3.27 6.29 0.32
C GLY A 489 -2.41 6.28 1.58
N GLN A 490 -3.00 6.09 2.75
CA GLN A 490 -2.26 5.96 4.02
C GLN A 490 -1.42 4.69 4.09
N ILE A 491 -1.93 3.56 3.56
CA ILE A 491 -1.15 2.33 3.43
C ILE A 491 0.06 2.57 2.53
N THR A 492 -0.09 3.33 1.44
CA THR A 492 1.02 3.68 0.54
C THR A 492 2.08 4.50 1.26
N ARG A 493 1.67 5.49 2.06
CA ARG A 493 2.56 6.26 2.95
C ARG A 493 3.26 5.35 3.97
N LEU A 494 2.52 4.45 4.63
CA LEU A 494 3.07 3.50 5.58
C LEU A 494 4.09 2.55 4.91
N LYS A 495 3.80 2.06 3.70
CA LYS A 495 4.73 1.26 2.89
C LYS A 495 6.04 2.02 2.62
N LEU A 496 5.97 3.34 2.36
CA LEU A 496 7.16 4.18 2.17
C LEU A 496 7.98 4.30 3.46
N ILE A 497 7.36 4.65 4.59
CA ILE A 497 8.04 4.76 5.90
C ILE A 497 8.72 3.44 6.26
N LYS A 498 8.01 2.33 6.11
CA LYS A 498 8.57 0.99 6.36
C LYS A 498 9.79 0.70 5.48
N ARG A 499 9.79 1.13 4.22
CA ARG A 499 10.94 0.97 3.31
C ARG A 499 12.12 1.83 3.73
N GLN A 500 11.89 3.08 4.13
CA GLN A 500 12.94 3.96 4.68
C GLN A 500 13.60 3.35 5.92
N MET A 501 12.84 2.59 6.72
CA MET A 501 13.34 1.91 7.92
C MET A 501 13.77 0.46 7.68
N TYR A 502 13.95 0.05 6.42
CA TYR A 502 14.37 -1.30 6.01
C TYR A 502 13.50 -2.43 6.59
N GLY A 503 12.22 -2.16 6.87
CA GLY A 503 11.27 -3.11 7.44
C GLY A 503 11.60 -3.55 8.88
N ARG A 504 12.44 -2.80 9.61
CA ARG A 504 12.85 -3.11 11.00
C ARG A 504 12.03 -2.37 12.05
N ALA A 505 11.20 -1.41 11.63
CA ALA A 505 10.31 -0.69 12.53
C ALA A 505 9.25 -1.64 13.10
N LYS A 506 9.18 -1.68 14.43
CA LYS A 506 8.12 -2.35 15.18
C LYS A 506 6.85 -1.48 15.20
N LEU A 507 5.73 -2.05 15.61
CA LEU A 507 4.42 -1.39 15.59
C LEU A 507 4.42 -0.06 16.35
N ASP A 508 4.98 -0.04 17.56
CA ASP A 508 5.13 1.15 18.41
C ASP A 508 5.85 2.30 17.70
N LEU A 509 6.85 1.98 16.88
CA LEU A 509 7.64 2.96 16.14
C LEU A 509 6.99 3.37 14.81
N LEU A 510 6.05 2.58 14.28
CA LEU A 510 5.26 2.94 13.11
C LEU A 510 4.05 3.79 13.46
N GLN A 511 3.53 3.63 14.68
CA GLN A 511 2.51 4.50 15.26
C GLN A 511 3.09 5.85 15.67
N ALA A 512 4.37 5.86 16.08
CA ALA A 512 5.13 7.07 16.38
C ALA A 512 5.53 7.85 15.13
#